data_AF-A0A925B5C6-F1
#
_entry.id   AF-A0A925B5C6-F1
#
_cell.length_a   1.000
_cell.length_b   1.000
_cell.length_c   1.000
_cell.angle_alpha   90.00
_cell.angle_beta   90.00
_cell.angle_gamma   90.00
#
_symmetry.space_group_name_H-M   'P 1'
#
loop_
_entity.id
_entity.type
_entity.pdbx_description
1 polymer ?
#
loop_
_entity_poly.entity_id
_entity_poly.type
_entity_poly.pdbx_seq_one_letter_code
_entity_poly.pdbx_strand_id
1 'polypeptide(L)' 'QEHPGAEPPDILDCADAPGRAMEALSLGCRIVVLQPGPAFADIAGRAAALGALVLPAAPPSIDLGGRNTARLLESWLGPT' A
#
# COMPACT_ATOMS: atom_id res chain seq x y z
N GLN A 1 3.63 -21.90 -1.50
CA GLN A 1 2.17 -22.02 -1.58
C GLN A 1 1.73 -21.03 -2.64
N GLU A 2 1.59 -21.47 -3.88
CA GLU A 2 0.99 -20.68 -4.95
C GLU A 2 -0.54 -20.56 -4.71
N HIS A 3 -1.06 -19.33 -4.76
CA HIS A 3 -2.50 -19.05 -4.74
C HIS A 3 -2.97 -18.68 -6.16
N PRO A 4 -3.16 -19.65 -7.06
CA PRO A 4 -3.67 -19.38 -8.41
C PRO A 4 -5.08 -18.78 -8.31
N GLY A 5 -5.20 -17.48 -8.61
CA GLY A 5 -6.47 -16.74 -8.65
C GLY A 5 -6.62 -15.60 -7.62
N ALA A 6 -5.68 -15.44 -6.68
CA ALA A 6 -5.65 -14.24 -5.85
C ALA A 6 -4.91 -13.14 -6.64
N GLU A 7 -5.64 -12.24 -7.29
CA GLU A 7 -5.08 -10.97 -7.75
C GLU A 7 -4.68 -10.16 -6.50
N PRO A 8 -3.37 -9.96 -6.24
CA PRO A 8 -2.96 -9.20 -5.08
C PRO A 8 -3.48 -7.76 -5.24
N PRO A 9 -4.11 -7.18 -4.22
CA PRO A 9 -4.62 -5.83 -4.32
C PRO A 9 -3.47 -4.84 -4.52
N ASP A 10 -3.57 -3.99 -5.53
CA ASP A 10 -2.61 -2.90 -5.76
C ASP A 10 -2.70 -1.89 -4.61
N ILE A 11 -1.53 -1.59 -4.02
CA ILE A 11 -1.37 -0.58 -2.98
C ILE A 11 -0.29 0.43 -3.41
N LEU A 12 -0.61 1.73 -3.33
CA LEU A 12 0.35 2.79 -3.60
C LEU A 12 0.52 3.72 -2.40
N ASP A 13 1.77 3.87 -1.94
CA ASP A 13 2.13 4.88 -0.96
C ASP A 13 2.34 6.25 -1.60
N CYS A 14 1.48 7.20 -1.23
CA CYS A 14 1.49 8.58 -1.73
C CYS A 14 2.11 9.55 -0.72
N ALA A 15 2.62 9.08 0.43
CA ALA A 15 3.18 9.92 1.50
C ALA A 15 2.28 11.10 1.85
N ASP A 16 2.78 12.35 1.78
CA ASP A 16 2.03 13.58 2.03
C ASP A 16 1.47 14.23 0.73
N ALA A 17 1.39 13.49 -0.38
CA ALA A 17 1.01 14.01 -1.69
C ALA A 17 -0.47 13.68 -2.08
N PRO A 18 -1.45 14.54 -1.74
CA PRO A 18 -2.87 14.30 -2.05
C PRO A 18 -3.17 14.22 -3.55
N GLY A 19 -2.46 14.99 -4.37
CA GLY A 19 -2.61 14.93 -5.83
C GLY A 19 -2.24 13.56 -6.41
N ARG A 20 -1.21 12.91 -5.83
CA ARG A 20 -0.78 11.58 -6.23
C ARG A 20 -1.79 10.50 -5.84
N ALA A 21 -2.39 10.63 -4.66
CA ALA A 21 -3.47 9.74 -4.22
C ALA A 21 -4.68 9.82 -5.16
N MET A 22 -5.09 11.01 -5.58
CA MET A 22 -6.19 11.20 -6.53
C MET A 22 -5.89 10.64 -7.93
N GLU A 23 -4.66 10.82 -8.41
CA GLU A 23 -4.21 10.22 -9.67
C GLU A 23 -4.29 8.69 -9.60
N ALA A 24 -3.77 8.09 -8.52
CA ALA A 24 -3.77 6.64 -8.33
C ALA A 24 -5.19 6.07 -8.29
N LEU A 25 -6.11 6.71 -7.57
CA LEU A 25 -7.53 6.34 -7.56
C LEU A 25 -8.15 6.42 -8.97
N SER A 26 -7.81 7.46 -9.74
CA SER A 26 -8.31 7.65 -11.11
C SER A 26 -7.79 6.58 -12.09
N LEU A 27 -6.59 6.05 -11.83
CA LEU A 27 -5.99 4.94 -12.57
C LEU A 27 -6.52 3.56 -12.14
N GLY A 28 -7.42 3.52 -11.14
CA GLY A 28 -8.07 2.30 -10.69
C GLY A 28 -7.41 1.61 -9.48
N CYS A 29 -6.35 2.19 -8.90
CA CYS A 29 -5.73 1.69 -7.68
C CYS A 29 -6.75 1.65 -6.54
N ARG A 30 -6.86 0.51 -5.86
CA ARG A 30 -7.92 0.26 -4.86
C ARG A 30 -7.47 0.49 -3.44
N ILE A 31 -6.17 0.61 -3.18
CA ILE A 31 -5.64 0.94 -1.87
C ILE A 31 -4.57 2.03 -2.05
N VAL A 32 -4.75 3.16 -1.40
CA VAL A 32 -3.73 4.23 -1.35
C VAL A 32 -3.35 4.50 0.10
N VAL A 33 -2.07 4.69 0.36
CA VAL A 33 -1.59 5.21 1.65
C VAL A 33 -1.40 6.70 1.48
N LEU A 34 -1.98 7.50 2.38
CA LEU A 34 -1.84 8.95 2.39
C LEU A 34 -1.74 9.41 3.84
N GLN A 35 -0.74 10.23 4.16
CA GLN A 35 -0.61 10.79 5.49
C GLN A 35 -1.78 11.73 5.81
N PRO A 36 -2.30 11.75 7.05
CA PRO A 36 -3.38 12.65 7.43
C PRO A 36 -3.01 14.12 7.22
N GLY A 37 -3.91 14.86 6.60
CA GLY A 37 -3.77 16.29 6.30
C GLY A 37 -5.10 16.89 5.85
N PRO A 38 -5.14 18.18 5.46
CA PRO A 38 -6.39 18.88 5.14
C PRO A 38 -7.24 18.21 4.07
N ALA A 39 -6.60 17.58 3.08
CA ALA A 39 -7.28 16.91 1.96
C ALA A 39 -7.69 15.46 2.27
N PHE A 40 -7.26 14.88 3.40
CA PHE A 40 -7.41 13.45 3.67
C PHE A 40 -8.88 13.01 3.67
N ALA A 41 -9.76 13.75 4.34
CA ALA A 41 -11.17 13.38 4.44
C ALA A 41 -11.90 13.44 3.08
N ASP A 42 -11.59 14.44 2.24
CA ASP A 42 -12.15 14.55 0.89
C ASP A 42 -11.70 13.38 0.02
N ILE A 43 -10.40 13.05 0.05
CA ILE A 43 -9.84 11.93 -0.71
C ILE A 43 -10.40 10.60 -0.22
N ALA A 44 -10.54 10.39 1.10
CA ALA A 44 -11.15 9.20 1.66
C ALA A 44 -12.62 9.05 1.23
N GLY A 45 -13.39 10.14 1.20
CA GLY A 45 -14.76 10.14 0.69
C GLY A 45 -14.84 9.75 -0.80
N ARG A 46 -13.95 10.30 -1.62
CA ARG A 46 -13.85 9.96 -3.05
C ARG A 46 -13.43 8.51 -3.28
N ALA A 47 -12.44 8.03 -2.53
CA ALA A 47 -12.01 6.64 -2.57
C ALA A 47 -13.16 5.69 -2.22
N ALA A 48 -13.91 5.98 -1.15
CA ALA A 48 -15.06 5.18 -0.75
C ALA A 48 -16.14 5.13 -1.85
N ALA A 49 -16.42 6.26 -2.50
CA ALA A 49 -17.36 6.30 -3.64
C ALA A 49 -16.90 5.45 -4.84
N LEU A 50 -15.58 5.24 -4.98
CA LEU A 50 -14.97 4.39 -6.00
C LEU A 50 -14.80 2.92 -5.54
N GLY A 51 -15.18 2.58 -4.31
CA GLY A 51 -14.92 1.25 -3.73
C GLY A 51 -13.43 0.99 -3.43
N ALA A 52 -12.67 2.05 -3.19
CA ALA A 52 -11.26 2.02 -2.80
C ALA A 52 -11.08 2.41 -1.32
N LEU A 53 -9.89 2.14 -0.78
CA LEU A 53 -9.51 2.40 0.61
C LEU A 53 -8.35 3.40 0.68
N VAL A 54 -8.42 4.31 1.64
CA VAL A 54 -7.30 5.19 2.01
C VAL A 54 -6.80 4.76 3.38
N LEU A 55 -5.52 4.39 3.45
CA LEU A 55 -4.83 4.06 4.69
C LEU A 55 -4.06 5.29 5.20
N PRO A 56 -4.15 5.65 6.48
CA PRO A 56 -3.44 6.83 7.03
C PRO A 56 -1.93 6.59 7.22
N ALA A 57 -1.50 5.34 7.15
CA ALA A 57 -0.11 4.92 7.26
C ALA A 57 0.09 3.61 6.52
N ALA A 58 1.32 3.36 6.09
CA ALA A 58 1.67 2.11 5.42
C ALA A 58 1.42 0.93 6.38
N PRO A 59 0.86 -0.19 5.90
CA PRO A 59 0.76 -1.39 6.71
C PRO A 59 2.16 -1.86 7.13
N PRO A 60 2.28 -2.51 8.30
CA PRO A 60 3.55 -3.02 8.77
C PRO A 60 4.16 -3.96 7.73
N SER A 61 5.36 -3.60 7.28
CA SER A 61 6.10 -4.32 6.24
C SER A 61 7.43 -4.79 6.80
N ILE A 62 8.05 -5.77 6.13
CA ILE A 62 9.41 -6.18 6.50
C ILE A 62 10.38 -5.02 6.24
N ASP A 63 11.11 -4.63 7.27
CA ASP A 63 12.22 -3.69 7.13
C ASP A 63 13.45 -4.45 6.63
N LEU A 64 13.76 -4.31 5.34
CA LEU A 64 14.94 -4.96 4.76
C LEU A 64 16.27 -4.35 5.23
N GLY A 65 16.26 -3.19 5.90
CA GLY A 65 17.45 -2.58 6.51
C GLY A 65 17.78 -3.09 7.91
N GLY A 66 16.92 -3.93 8.51
CA GLY A 66 17.09 -4.43 9.86
C GLY A 66 18.26 -5.41 10.04
N ARG A 67 18.82 -5.47 11.26
CA ARG A 67 19.91 -6.40 11.61
C ARG A 67 19.55 -7.88 11.43
N ASN A 68 18.26 -8.23 11.38
CA ASN A 68 17.78 -9.61 11.25
C ASN A 68 17.24 -9.94 9.85
N THR A 69 17.39 -9.02 8.88
CA THR A 69 16.82 -9.18 7.54
C THR A 69 17.40 -10.36 6.79
N ALA A 70 18.72 -10.55 6.83
CA ALA A 70 19.38 -11.62 6.08
C ALA A 70 18.77 -13.00 6.41
N ARG A 71 18.57 -13.30 7.70
CA ARG A 71 17.95 -14.54 8.15
C ARG A 71 16.49 -14.68 7.69
N LEU A 72 15.71 -13.58 7.69
CA LEU A 72 14.33 -13.61 7.21
C LEU A 72 14.28 -13.83 5.69
N LEU A 73 15.13 -13.14 4.93
CA LEU A 73 15.25 -13.32 3.48
C LEU A 73 15.66 -14.75 3.12
N GLU A 74 16.65 -15.33 3.80
CA GLU A 74 17.06 -16.73 3.61
C GLU A 74 15.89 -17.70 3.83
N SER A 75 15.06 -17.44 4.85
CA SER A 75 13.86 -18.27 5.10
C SER A 75 12.77 -18.15 4.04
N TRP A 76 12.73 -17.03 3.31
CA TRP A 76 11.72 -16.75 2.28
C TRP A 76 12.15 -17.21 0.89
N LEU A 77 13.41 -17.00 0.54
CA LEU A 77 13.96 -17.36 -0.77
C LEU A 77 14.23 -18.88 -0.87
N GLY A 78 14.32 -19.58 0.26
CA GLY A 78 14.75 -20.96 0.32
C GLY A 78 16.27 -21.09 0.18
N PRO A 79 16.84 -22.29 0.39
CA PRO A 79 18.26 -22.52 0.16
C PRO A 79 18.58 -22.29 -1.32
N THR A 80 19.60 -21.48 -1.58
CA THR A 80 20.17 -21.26 -2.92
C THR A 80 20.90 -22.49 -3.43
#